data_AF-A0A942GX02-F1
#
_entry.id   AF-A0A942GX02-F1
#
_cell.length_a   1.000
_cell.length_b   1.000
_cell.length_c   1.000
_cell.angle_alpha   90.00
_cell.angle_beta   90.00
_cell.angle_gamma   90.00
#
_symmetry.space_group_name_H-M   'P 1'
#
loop_
_entity.id
_entity.type
_entity.pdbx_description
1 polymer ?
#
loop_
_entity_poly.entity_id
_entity_poly.type
_entity_poly.pdbx_seq_one_letter_code
_entity_poly.pdbx_strand_id
1 'polypeptide(L)'
;MSAHTVSKKKKSAATATDHATSIYRWQRALFFRPWYQDATVAELGCADGAQLGYAATFAASATGYGDTPDAEHYDHARFVAEGDDWKDADLVLCHDLIDRCENSAALLADLASASGTVVVASRNGIRMSADAFVKSVRQAFAGKTIQFLHQLQDWPANLRPGTHNDAVYTIAVIGDRQLPTWPKLGLVVPTVNGAGRVRTNVSTISQWYPGAVQFLVVANGCETLHLNALKALQREAPQLVTLIESDVNLGYGKGVNLGWETLIQDETIDLFGVSNDDVLPSRDCLSGLVSAYQELVELGHKPGLIAPVSNEVQGVQKVNIGNYDSADSMLDVADVWLRDHHSAASLVAQVRGLFWLMPRNVLEEIGGFDPIFGLGNFEDDDYSLRVRLAGHTLWVVEGSFLHHDGSETFRHLKIPYEGLIERNIALFCEKWGFNDFAQILSDDNDCSHVPLYVPFAANAPASGHRVVMHGQVVDLVHQATDMEFVAFVHACIENRPREERVAILEILADRARASEAAAA
;
A
#
# COMPACT_ATOMS: atom_id res chain seq x y z
N MET A 1 9.91 10.47 44.43
CA MET A 1 9.58 9.24 45.20
C MET A 1 8.07 9.09 45.29
N SER A 2 7.44 8.56 44.25
CA SER A 2 6.06 8.04 44.30
C SER A 2 6.09 6.69 43.59
N ALA A 3 6.20 5.64 44.39
CA ALA A 3 6.15 4.27 43.93
C ALA A 3 4.75 3.96 43.39
N HIS A 4 4.58 4.05 42.07
CA HIS A 4 3.45 3.46 41.36
C HIS A 4 3.66 1.94 41.26
N THR A 5 3.78 1.26 42.40
CA THR A 5 4.04 -0.18 42.45
C THR A 5 2.87 -0.97 41.93
N VAL A 6 3.12 -1.77 40.90
CA VAL A 6 2.25 -2.87 40.46
C VAL A 6 2.26 -3.96 41.54
N SER A 7 1.08 -4.44 41.91
CA SER A 7 0.91 -5.53 42.88
C SER A 7 1.58 -6.82 42.40
N LYS A 8 2.65 -7.24 43.09
CA LYS A 8 3.29 -8.56 42.91
C LYS A 8 2.39 -9.67 43.48
N LYS A 9 1.29 -10.03 42.80
CA LYS A 9 0.56 -11.28 43.10
C LYS A 9 0.17 -12.05 41.85
N LYS A 10 0.70 -13.27 41.80
CA LYS A 10 0.52 -14.38 40.83
C LYS A 10 1.20 -14.18 39.46
N LYS A 11 2.41 -14.74 39.35
CA LYS A 11 2.89 -15.34 38.09
C LYS A 11 1.92 -16.46 37.69
N SER A 12 0.81 -16.11 37.05
CA SER A 12 0.09 -17.02 36.16
C SER A 12 0.48 -16.67 34.73
N ALA A 13 0.49 -17.65 33.83
CA ALA A 13 0.82 -17.56 32.42
C ALA A 13 -0.03 -16.52 31.63
N ALA A 14 0.23 -15.23 31.84
CA ALA A 14 -0.56 -14.09 31.37
C ALA A 14 0.32 -12.92 30.88
N THR A 15 1.45 -13.23 30.25
CA THR A 15 2.33 -12.23 29.60
C THR A 15 2.07 -12.05 28.11
N ALA A 16 1.14 -12.81 27.51
CA ALA A 16 0.67 -12.53 26.16
C ALA A 16 -0.41 -11.44 26.21
N THR A 17 -0.09 -10.23 25.74
CA THR A 17 -1.10 -9.26 25.32
C THR A 17 -2.03 -9.97 24.33
N ASP A 18 -3.35 -9.95 24.54
CA ASP A 18 -4.26 -10.56 23.57
C ASP A 18 -4.12 -9.87 22.19
N HIS A 19 -4.29 -10.63 21.10
CA HIS A 19 -4.02 -10.16 19.75
C HIS A 19 -4.79 -8.86 19.41
N ALA A 20 -6.04 -8.72 19.88
CA ALA A 20 -6.83 -7.52 19.66
C ALA A 20 -6.22 -6.29 20.34
N THR A 21 -5.74 -6.43 21.58
CA THR A 21 -5.07 -5.35 22.31
C THR A 21 -3.78 -4.92 21.62
N SER A 22 -3.03 -5.86 21.03
CA SER A 22 -1.85 -5.55 20.20
C SER A 22 -2.22 -4.72 18.97
N ILE A 23 -3.28 -5.07 18.24
CA ILE A 23 -3.76 -4.29 17.09
C ILE A 23 -4.08 -2.84 17.49
N TYR A 24 -4.84 -2.63 18.56
CA TYR A 24 -5.19 -1.26 18.99
C TYR A 24 -3.97 -0.43 19.38
N ARG A 25 -2.93 -1.05 19.98
CA ARG A 25 -1.66 -0.38 20.29
C ARG A 25 -0.95 0.06 19.01
N TRP A 26 -0.80 -0.85 18.06
CA TRP A 26 -0.17 -0.55 16.78
C TRP A 26 -0.90 0.55 16.02
N GLN A 27 -2.22 0.55 16.01
CA GLN A 27 -2.98 1.63 15.38
C GLN A 27 -2.72 3.00 16.01
N ARG A 28 -2.56 3.07 17.34
CA ARG A 28 -2.15 4.31 18.02
C ARG A 28 -0.72 4.67 17.66
N ALA A 29 0.19 3.69 17.65
CA ALA A 29 1.58 3.89 17.31
C ALA A 29 1.72 4.49 15.89
N LEU A 30 1.06 3.88 14.91
CA LEU A 30 1.03 4.31 13.51
C LEU A 30 0.34 5.66 13.35
N PHE A 31 -0.80 5.89 14.01
CA PHE A 31 -1.52 7.17 13.92
C PHE A 31 -0.66 8.36 14.40
N PHE A 32 0.11 8.19 15.47
CA PHE A 32 1.00 9.22 16.02
C PHE A 32 2.41 9.20 15.42
N ARG A 33 2.70 8.39 14.39
CA ARG A 33 4.03 8.32 13.74
C ARG A 33 4.65 9.70 13.44
N PRO A 34 3.94 10.69 12.86
CA PRO A 34 4.53 11.99 12.54
C PRO A 34 5.04 12.77 13.75
N TRP A 35 4.59 12.42 14.96
CA TRP A 35 4.98 13.08 16.19
C TRP A 35 6.25 12.54 16.82
N TYR A 36 6.72 11.38 16.36
CA TYR A 36 7.96 10.79 16.84
C TYR A 36 9.19 11.44 16.22
N GLN A 37 9.08 11.95 14.99
CA GLN A 37 10.19 12.56 14.26
C GLN A 37 10.94 13.59 15.13
N ASP A 38 12.21 13.27 15.42
CA ASP A 38 13.13 14.08 16.22
C ASP A 38 12.66 14.44 17.65
N ALA A 39 11.61 13.80 18.14
CA ALA A 39 11.05 14.06 19.47
C ALA A 39 11.80 13.30 20.57
N THR A 40 11.79 13.84 21.78
CA THR A 40 12.03 13.07 23.00
C THR A 40 10.73 12.40 23.44
N VAL A 41 10.69 11.07 23.38
CA VAL A 41 9.48 10.26 23.66
C VAL A 41 9.64 9.54 25.00
N ALA A 42 8.61 9.62 25.85
CA ALA A 42 8.53 8.84 27.08
C ALA A 42 7.27 7.96 27.05
N GLU A 43 7.41 6.65 27.29
CA GLU A 43 6.26 5.75 27.46
C GLU A 43 6.15 5.27 28.91
N LEU A 44 5.02 5.55 29.56
CA LEU A 44 4.73 5.08 30.91
C LEU A 44 3.90 3.79 30.88
N GLY A 45 4.36 2.76 31.59
CA GLY A 45 3.70 1.46 31.67
C GLY A 45 3.86 0.61 30.41
N CYS A 46 5.04 0.68 29.79
CA CYS A 46 5.40 -0.09 28.61
C CYS A 46 5.29 -1.60 28.89
N ALA A 47 4.27 -2.26 28.35
CA ALA A 47 3.95 -3.64 28.71
C ALA A 47 4.87 -4.66 28.02
N ASP A 48 5.14 -4.48 26.73
CA ASP A 48 5.91 -5.41 25.88
C ASP A 48 7.04 -4.74 25.08
N GLY A 49 7.19 -3.41 25.14
CA GLY A 49 8.27 -2.69 24.45
C GLY A 49 7.96 -2.31 23.00
N ALA A 50 6.95 -2.91 22.37
CA ALA A 50 6.73 -2.79 20.93
C ALA A 50 6.45 -1.36 20.47
N GLN A 51 5.58 -0.64 21.19
CA GLN A 51 5.25 0.75 20.84
C GLN A 51 6.45 1.68 21.03
N LEU A 52 7.16 1.56 22.16
CA LEU A 52 8.38 2.33 22.38
C LEU A 52 9.43 2.04 21.32
N GLY A 53 9.67 0.78 20.97
CA GLY A 53 10.63 0.38 19.94
C GLY A 53 10.28 1.00 18.58
N TYR A 54 9.01 0.95 18.19
CA TYR A 54 8.56 1.64 16.98
C TYR A 54 8.80 3.15 17.05
N ALA A 55 8.45 3.83 18.15
CA ALA A 55 8.71 5.26 18.31
C ALA A 55 10.22 5.58 18.28
N ALA A 56 11.04 4.74 18.93
CA ALA A 56 12.49 4.84 18.98
C ALA A 56 13.17 4.72 17.61
N THR A 57 12.47 4.17 16.61
CA THR A 57 12.95 4.13 15.23
C THR A 57 13.06 5.53 14.61
N PHE A 58 12.21 6.47 15.03
CA PHE A 58 12.11 7.82 14.45
C PHE A 58 12.48 8.94 15.43
N ALA A 59 12.40 8.65 16.73
CA ALA A 59 12.61 9.61 17.80
C ALA A 59 14.09 9.96 18.01
N ALA A 60 14.37 11.20 18.43
CA ALA A 60 15.70 11.59 18.88
C ALA A 60 16.12 10.81 20.14
N SER A 61 15.16 10.49 21.01
CA SER A 61 15.32 9.50 22.08
C SER A 61 13.96 8.96 22.52
N ALA A 62 13.93 7.71 22.96
CA ALA A 62 12.73 7.06 23.47
C ALA A 62 13.04 6.33 24.77
N THR A 63 12.32 6.66 25.85
CA THR A 63 12.51 6.04 27.18
C THR A 63 11.21 5.46 27.71
N GLY A 64 11.23 4.17 28.06
CA GLY A 64 10.14 3.45 28.70
C GLY A 64 10.31 3.41 30.21
N TYR A 65 9.23 3.66 30.94
CA TYR A 65 9.22 3.70 32.41
C TYR A 65 8.28 2.64 32.98
N GLY A 66 8.78 1.85 33.93
CA GLY A 66 8.01 0.86 34.68
C GLY A 66 8.59 -0.55 34.61
N ASP A 67 7.72 -1.56 34.57
CA ASP A 67 8.13 -2.95 34.45
C ASP A 67 8.87 -3.16 33.11
N THR A 68 10.15 -3.53 33.17
CA THR A 68 10.99 -3.74 31.99
C THR A 68 10.51 -4.98 31.23
N PRO A 69 10.06 -4.86 29.96
CA PRO A 69 9.81 -6.01 29.09
C PRO A 69 11.11 -6.76 28.80
N ASP A 70 11.06 -7.86 28.03
CA ASP A 70 12.26 -8.53 27.48
C ASP A 70 13.00 -7.58 26.51
N ALA A 71 13.69 -6.59 27.09
CA ALA A 71 14.30 -5.43 26.44
C ALA A 71 15.41 -5.78 25.43
N GLU A 72 15.79 -7.05 25.36
CA GLU A 72 16.79 -7.56 24.40
C GLU A 72 16.36 -7.34 22.93
N HIS A 73 15.07 -7.11 22.65
CA HIS A 73 14.55 -6.90 21.30
C HIS A 73 14.53 -5.42 20.84
N TYR A 74 14.75 -4.46 21.74
CA TYR A 74 14.61 -3.02 21.47
C TYR A 74 15.84 -2.23 21.96
N ASP A 75 17.01 -2.58 21.42
CA ASP A 75 18.31 -1.98 21.76
C ASP A 75 18.43 -0.47 21.52
N HIS A 76 17.63 0.07 20.61
CA HIS A 76 17.50 1.47 20.24
C HIS A 76 16.54 2.24 21.16
N ALA A 77 15.83 1.56 22.06
CA ALA A 77 14.99 2.17 23.08
C ALA A 77 15.60 1.99 24.48
N ARG A 78 15.48 3.02 25.33
CA ARG A 78 15.95 2.96 26.71
C ARG A 78 14.81 2.52 27.63
N PHE A 79 15.07 1.62 28.57
CA PHE A 79 14.09 1.24 29.60
C PHE A 79 14.64 1.50 31.00
N VAL A 80 13.82 2.12 31.85
CA VAL A 80 14.16 2.41 33.26
C VAL A 80 13.02 1.99 34.18
N ALA A 81 13.36 1.50 35.37
CA ALA A 81 12.37 1.06 36.35
C ALA A 81 11.59 2.25 36.95
N GLU A 82 12.31 3.35 37.25
CA GLU A 82 11.78 4.56 37.87
C GLU A 82 12.54 5.78 37.35
N GLY A 83 11.89 6.94 37.32
CA GLY A 83 12.46 8.21 36.87
C GLY A 83 11.38 9.28 36.74
N ASP A 84 11.78 10.55 36.78
CA ASP A 84 10.91 11.72 36.59
C ASP A 84 11.32 12.55 35.36
N ASP A 85 12.34 12.13 34.62
CA ASP A 85 12.86 12.79 33.40
C ASP A 85 11.87 12.76 32.23
N TRP A 86 10.88 11.85 32.26
CA TRP A 86 9.76 11.86 31.32
C TRP A 86 8.94 13.15 31.34
N LYS A 87 9.00 13.93 32.43
CA LYS A 87 8.25 15.18 32.55
C LYS A 87 8.72 16.25 31.59
N ASP A 88 9.99 16.17 31.19
CA ASP A 88 10.62 17.09 30.25
C ASP A 88 10.53 16.60 28.79
N ALA A 89 9.94 15.42 28.54
CA ALA A 89 9.80 14.86 27.21
C ALA A 89 8.81 15.65 26.34
N ASP A 90 9.08 15.73 25.04
CA ASP A 90 8.21 16.37 24.05
C ASP A 90 6.87 15.63 23.91
N LEU A 91 6.92 14.30 24.03
CA LEU A 91 5.77 13.41 23.90
C LEU A 91 5.76 12.35 25.02
N VAL A 92 4.71 12.37 25.84
CA VAL A 92 4.48 11.38 26.90
C VAL A 92 3.32 10.48 26.53
N LEU A 93 3.56 9.18 26.41
CA LEU A 93 2.59 8.16 26.05
C LEU A 93 2.22 7.32 27.28
N CYS A 94 0.93 7.19 27.58
CA CYS A 94 0.42 6.41 28.70
C CYS A 94 -0.82 5.62 28.22
N HIS A 95 -0.60 4.54 27.47
CA HIS A 95 -1.70 3.79 26.84
C HIS A 95 -2.31 2.69 27.70
N ASP A 96 -1.54 2.13 28.62
CA ASP A 96 -1.94 0.93 29.37
C ASP A 96 -1.89 1.09 30.89
N LEU A 97 -1.14 2.08 31.39
CA LEU A 97 -0.85 2.20 32.81
C LEU A 97 -2.09 2.64 33.62
N ILE A 98 -2.95 3.50 33.05
CA ILE A 98 -4.08 4.07 33.78
C ILE A 98 -5.07 3.00 34.26
N ASP A 99 -5.26 1.96 33.45
CA ASP A 99 -6.18 0.87 33.75
C ASP A 99 -5.62 -0.10 34.80
N ARG A 100 -4.29 -0.11 35.00
CA ARG A 100 -3.57 -1.02 35.91
C ARG A 100 -3.16 -0.36 37.23
N CYS A 101 -3.04 0.97 37.27
CA CYS A 101 -2.52 1.72 38.41
C CYS A 101 -3.54 1.91 39.55
N GLU A 102 -3.33 1.38 40.76
CA GLU A 102 -4.29 1.47 41.89
C GLU A 102 -4.88 2.87 42.18
N ASN A 103 -4.18 3.95 41.87
CA ASN A 103 -4.70 5.32 41.97
C ASN A 103 -4.56 6.08 40.64
N SER A 104 -5.52 5.91 39.73
CA SER A 104 -5.51 6.59 38.41
C SER A 104 -5.64 8.11 38.51
N ALA A 105 -6.32 8.63 39.54
CA ALA A 105 -6.44 10.07 39.74
C ALA A 105 -5.10 10.71 40.10
N ALA A 106 -4.29 10.04 40.95
CA ALA A 106 -2.94 10.49 41.25
C ALA A 106 -2.02 10.42 40.02
N LEU A 107 -2.11 9.35 39.22
CA LEU A 107 -1.35 9.23 37.98
C LEU A 107 -1.69 10.37 36.99
N LEU A 108 -2.98 10.65 36.78
CA LEU A 108 -3.41 11.76 35.92
C LEU A 108 -2.91 13.11 36.43
N ALA A 109 -2.92 13.32 37.75
CA ALA A 109 -2.39 14.54 38.37
C ALA A 109 -0.87 14.67 38.18
N ASP A 110 -0.13 13.56 38.24
CA ASP A 110 1.31 13.57 37.99
C ASP A 110 1.63 13.79 36.50
N LEU A 111 0.90 13.15 35.59
CA LEU A 111 0.99 13.39 34.15
C LEU A 111 0.72 14.85 33.77
N ALA A 112 -0.12 15.56 34.53
CA ALA A 112 -0.38 16.98 34.31
C ALA A 112 0.85 17.88 34.57
N SER A 113 1.91 17.35 35.20
CA SER A 113 3.17 18.05 35.38
C SER A 113 4.11 17.99 34.17
N ALA A 114 3.79 17.18 33.14
CA ALA A 114 4.58 17.12 31.91
C ALA A 114 4.55 18.46 31.15
N SER A 115 5.70 18.85 30.59
CA SER A 115 5.83 20.03 29.74
C SER A 115 5.33 19.80 28.32
N GLY A 116 5.53 18.60 27.78
CA GLY A 116 5.17 18.22 26.42
C GLY A 116 3.72 17.81 26.21
N THR A 117 3.46 17.20 25.05
CA THR A 117 2.17 16.62 24.70
C THR A 117 1.98 15.30 25.44
N VAL A 118 0.83 15.10 26.07
CA VAL A 118 0.52 13.86 26.79
C VAL A 118 -0.60 13.11 26.07
N VAL A 119 -0.39 11.83 25.80
CA VAL A 119 -1.41 10.93 25.25
C VAL A 119 -1.74 9.86 26.27
N VAL A 120 -2.99 9.81 26.69
CA VAL A 120 -3.47 8.83 27.68
C VAL A 120 -4.60 8.01 27.07
N ALA A 121 -4.50 6.67 27.08
CA ALA A 121 -5.60 5.81 26.66
C ALA A 121 -6.13 4.99 27.84
N SER A 122 -7.45 4.75 27.85
CA SER A 122 -8.11 3.87 28.81
C SER A 122 -9.07 2.93 28.07
N ARG A 123 -9.03 1.65 28.42
CA ARG A 123 -9.97 0.64 27.95
C ARG A 123 -11.28 0.80 28.71
N ASN A 124 -12.33 1.16 27.98
CA ASN A 124 -13.64 1.44 28.55
C ASN A 124 -14.20 0.17 29.22
N GLY A 125 -14.71 0.33 30.44
CA GLY A 125 -15.37 -0.74 31.20
C GLY A 125 -14.44 -1.68 31.97
N ILE A 126 -13.11 -1.56 31.83
CA ILE A 126 -12.18 -2.32 32.69
C ILE A 126 -12.11 -1.68 34.08
N ARG A 127 -11.82 -0.39 34.12
CA ARG A 127 -11.64 0.35 35.37
C ARG A 127 -12.55 1.55 35.52
N MET A 128 -12.87 2.18 34.40
CA MET A 128 -13.76 3.33 34.34
C MET A 128 -14.55 3.29 33.03
N SER A 129 -15.72 3.92 33.02
CA SER A 129 -16.43 4.20 31.76
C SER A 129 -15.74 5.30 30.98
N ALA A 130 -16.06 5.44 29.69
CA ALA A 130 -15.59 6.53 28.85
C ALA A 130 -15.86 7.90 29.50
N ASP A 131 -17.09 8.13 29.99
CA ASP A 131 -17.48 9.37 30.66
C ASP A 131 -16.67 9.65 31.93
N ALA A 132 -16.43 8.62 32.74
CA ALA A 132 -15.64 8.74 33.96
C ALA A 132 -14.17 9.05 33.64
N PHE A 133 -13.62 8.45 32.58
CA PHE A 133 -12.28 8.77 32.08
C PHE A 133 -12.19 10.22 31.59
N VAL A 134 -13.10 10.64 30.71
CA VAL A 134 -13.18 12.02 30.18
C VAL A 134 -13.26 13.04 31.32
N LYS A 135 -14.12 12.80 32.32
CA LYS A 135 -14.27 13.68 33.49
C LYS A 135 -12.96 13.76 34.29
N SER A 136 -12.30 12.63 34.53
CA SER A 136 -11.06 12.56 35.30
C SER A 136 -9.92 13.29 34.59
N VAL A 137 -9.78 13.10 33.27
CA VAL A 137 -8.79 13.81 32.45
C VAL A 137 -9.04 15.31 32.48
N ARG A 138 -10.29 15.76 32.23
CA ARG A 138 -10.64 17.19 32.26
C ARG A 138 -10.37 17.84 33.62
N GLN A 139 -10.57 17.09 34.71
CA GLN A 139 -10.28 17.57 36.05
C GLN A 139 -8.77 17.68 36.32
N ALA A 140 -7.99 16.67 35.94
CA ALA A 140 -6.55 16.64 36.18
C ALA A 140 -5.78 17.67 35.32
N PHE A 141 -6.19 17.85 34.07
CA PHE A 141 -5.56 18.76 33.11
C PHE A 141 -6.37 20.06 32.93
N ALA A 142 -6.95 20.56 34.01
CA ALA A 142 -7.76 21.79 33.97
C ALA A 142 -6.95 22.96 33.39
N GLY A 143 -7.50 23.62 32.36
CA GLY A 143 -6.86 24.75 31.68
C GLY A 143 -5.91 24.36 30.54
N LYS A 144 -5.72 23.07 30.25
CA LYS A 144 -5.00 22.58 29.06
C LYS A 144 -5.97 22.31 27.91
N THR A 145 -5.47 22.39 26.68
CA THR A 145 -6.18 21.90 25.49
C THR A 145 -6.25 20.37 25.54
N ILE A 146 -7.45 19.82 25.32
CA ILE A 146 -7.70 18.37 25.35
C ILE A 146 -8.55 17.99 24.14
N GLN A 147 -8.01 17.09 23.32
CA GLN A 147 -8.69 16.44 22.22
C GLN A 147 -8.95 14.97 22.59
N PHE A 148 -10.10 14.42 22.23
CA PHE A 148 -10.42 13.02 22.47
C PHE A 148 -10.46 12.26 21.15
N LEU A 149 -9.99 11.01 21.17
CA LEU A 149 -10.15 10.02 20.12
C LEU A 149 -10.79 8.76 20.71
N HIS A 150 -11.37 7.92 19.86
CA HIS A 150 -11.90 6.63 20.26
C HIS A 150 -11.54 5.53 19.26
N GLN A 151 -11.51 4.29 19.74
CA GLN A 151 -11.39 3.07 18.93
C GLN A 151 -12.60 2.18 19.21
N LEU A 152 -13.29 1.74 18.16
CA LEU A 152 -14.40 0.80 18.24
C LEU A 152 -13.90 -0.63 17.99
N GLN A 153 -14.76 -1.61 18.30
CA GLN A 153 -14.51 -3.01 17.95
C GLN A 153 -14.87 -3.34 16.49
N ASP A 154 -15.41 -2.37 15.74
CA ASP A 154 -15.79 -2.55 14.34
C ASP A 154 -14.57 -2.69 13.43
N TRP A 155 -14.77 -3.31 12.28
CA TRP A 155 -13.75 -3.42 11.25
C TRP A 155 -13.97 -2.33 10.17
N PRO A 156 -12.97 -1.49 9.86
CA PRO A 156 -11.62 -1.44 10.43
C PRO A 156 -11.57 -0.62 11.74
N ALA A 157 -10.71 -1.07 12.66
CA ALA A 157 -10.63 -0.55 14.02
C ALA A 157 -9.84 0.78 14.11
N ASN A 158 -10.17 1.80 13.32
CA ASN A 158 -9.39 3.03 13.23
C ASN A 158 -9.57 3.97 14.44
N LEU A 159 -8.59 4.85 14.66
CA LEU A 159 -8.74 5.97 15.59
C LEU A 159 -9.64 7.04 14.98
N ARG A 160 -10.69 7.44 15.71
CA ARG A 160 -11.68 8.42 15.25
C ARG A 160 -11.76 9.59 16.21
N PRO A 161 -11.92 10.84 15.72
CA PRO A 161 -12.12 12.00 16.59
C PRO A 161 -13.36 11.89 17.47
N GLY A 162 -13.26 12.43 18.68
CA GLY A 162 -14.34 12.47 19.68
C GLY A 162 -14.41 11.22 20.56
N THR A 163 -15.53 11.10 21.26
CA THR A 163 -15.84 9.98 22.17
C THR A 163 -17.03 9.19 21.64
N HIS A 164 -17.09 7.90 21.95
CA HIS A 164 -18.20 7.04 21.56
C HIS A 164 -18.57 6.07 22.69
N ASN A 165 -19.87 5.83 22.90
CA ASN A 165 -20.36 5.01 24.01
C ASN A 165 -19.90 3.54 23.89
N ASP A 166 -19.87 3.02 22.67
CA ASP A 166 -19.46 1.64 22.37
C ASP A 166 -17.96 1.52 22.08
N ALA A 167 -17.16 2.55 22.38
CA ALA A 167 -15.73 2.48 22.17
C ALA A 167 -15.08 1.46 23.10
N VAL A 168 -14.13 0.71 22.56
CA VAL A 168 -13.24 -0.16 23.32
C VAL A 168 -12.22 0.68 24.06
N TYR A 169 -11.67 1.71 23.41
CA TYR A 169 -10.74 2.65 24.03
C TYR A 169 -11.21 4.09 23.85
N THR A 170 -11.02 4.88 24.90
CA THR A 170 -11.04 6.35 24.83
C THR A 170 -9.62 6.86 25.02
N ILE A 171 -9.18 7.75 24.13
CA ILE A 171 -7.84 8.32 24.14
C ILE A 171 -7.97 9.83 24.35
N ALA A 172 -7.23 10.37 25.30
CA ALA A 172 -7.06 11.79 25.51
C ALA A 172 -5.69 12.23 24.97
N VAL A 173 -5.70 13.28 24.17
CA VAL A 173 -4.51 13.98 23.67
C VAL A 173 -4.51 15.35 24.31
N ILE A 174 -3.54 15.61 25.17
CA ILE A 174 -3.42 16.81 25.97
C ILE A 174 -2.23 17.64 25.49
N GLY A 175 -2.46 18.91 25.22
CA GLY A 175 -1.48 19.84 24.66
C GLY A 175 -2.00 20.52 23.41
N ASP A 176 -1.21 21.45 22.88
CA ASP A 176 -1.59 22.30 21.75
C ASP A 176 -1.15 21.74 20.38
N ARG A 177 -0.55 20.54 20.35
CA ARG A 177 -0.11 19.88 19.13
C ARG A 177 -1.34 19.45 18.29
N GLN A 178 -1.35 19.81 17.01
CA GLN A 178 -2.40 19.40 16.08
C GLN A 178 -2.32 17.90 15.81
N LEU A 179 -3.48 17.23 15.80
CA LEU A 179 -3.58 15.81 15.50
C LEU A 179 -3.01 15.51 14.11
N PRO A 180 -2.32 14.37 13.92
CA PRO A 180 -1.89 13.93 12.61
C PRO A 180 -3.06 13.81 11.64
N THR A 181 -2.84 14.30 10.42
CA THR A 181 -3.77 14.14 9.30
C THR A 181 -3.18 13.19 8.30
N TRP A 182 -3.94 12.17 7.92
CA TRP A 182 -3.52 11.14 6.99
C TRP A 182 -4.33 11.28 5.69
N PRO A 183 -3.67 11.30 4.52
CA PRO A 183 -4.33 11.32 3.22
C PRO A 183 -5.36 10.20 3.08
N LYS A 184 -6.50 10.48 2.44
CA LYS A 184 -7.42 9.43 2.00
C LYS A 184 -6.84 8.72 0.78
N LEU A 185 -6.75 7.39 0.86
CA LEU A 185 -6.24 6.55 -0.22
C LEU A 185 -7.39 5.95 -1.04
N GLY A 186 -7.22 5.91 -2.36
CA GLY A 186 -8.09 5.20 -3.30
C GLY A 186 -7.30 4.09 -4.00
N LEU A 187 -7.56 2.83 -3.65
CA LEU A 187 -6.84 1.67 -4.18
C LEU A 187 -7.72 0.87 -5.12
N VAL A 188 -7.23 0.61 -6.34
CA VAL A 188 -7.89 -0.33 -7.25
C VAL A 188 -7.31 -1.72 -7.06
N VAL A 189 -8.19 -2.71 -6.88
CA VAL A 189 -7.83 -4.12 -6.66
C VAL A 189 -8.51 -4.98 -7.72
N PRO A 190 -7.89 -5.18 -8.90
CA PRO A 190 -8.42 -6.11 -9.89
C PRO A 190 -8.17 -7.55 -9.43
N THR A 191 -9.14 -8.43 -9.65
CA THR A 191 -9.03 -9.84 -9.27
C THR A 191 -9.69 -10.76 -10.28
N VAL A 192 -9.10 -11.93 -10.50
CA VAL A 192 -9.70 -13.06 -11.19
C VAL A 192 -9.75 -14.21 -10.20
N ASN A 193 -10.96 -14.58 -9.75
CA ASN A 193 -11.18 -15.66 -8.80
C ASN A 193 -10.33 -15.55 -7.49
N GLY A 194 -9.97 -14.33 -7.07
CA GLY A 194 -9.13 -14.07 -5.89
C GLY A 194 -9.88 -13.58 -4.66
N ALA A 195 -11.20 -13.79 -4.57
CA ALA A 195 -12.05 -13.19 -3.52
C ALA A 195 -11.55 -13.36 -2.07
N GLY A 196 -10.93 -14.51 -1.74
CA GLY A 196 -10.32 -14.73 -0.43
C GLY A 196 -9.09 -13.84 -0.20
N ARG A 197 -8.22 -13.70 -1.21
CA ARG A 197 -7.04 -12.84 -1.14
C ARG A 197 -7.42 -11.37 -1.07
N VAL A 198 -8.40 -10.93 -1.87
CA VAL A 198 -8.98 -9.58 -1.77
C VAL A 198 -9.47 -9.28 -0.35
N ARG A 199 -10.18 -10.20 0.30
CA ARG A 199 -10.62 -10.00 1.69
C ARG A 199 -9.42 -9.79 2.63
N THR A 200 -8.40 -10.63 2.52
CA THR A 200 -7.18 -10.50 3.35
C THR A 200 -6.46 -9.18 3.07
N ASN A 201 -6.26 -8.82 1.80
CA ASN A 201 -5.65 -7.55 1.38
C ASN A 201 -6.40 -6.34 1.93
N VAL A 202 -7.72 -6.26 1.73
CA VAL A 202 -8.56 -5.17 2.27
C VAL A 202 -8.47 -5.12 3.79
N SER A 203 -8.52 -6.27 4.48
CA SER A 203 -8.45 -6.31 5.94
C SER A 203 -7.12 -5.85 6.51
N THR A 204 -6.00 -6.26 5.92
CA THR A 204 -4.66 -5.94 6.42
C THR A 204 -4.28 -4.49 6.13
N ILE A 205 -4.57 -4.00 4.92
CA ILE A 205 -4.35 -2.59 4.57
C ILE A 205 -5.19 -1.68 5.48
N SER A 206 -6.49 -1.96 5.62
CA SER A 206 -7.38 -1.12 6.44
C SER A 206 -7.06 -1.19 7.93
N GLN A 207 -6.43 -2.27 8.39
CA GLN A 207 -6.05 -2.45 9.79
C GLN A 207 -4.84 -1.58 10.16
N TRP A 208 -3.87 -1.45 9.26
CA TRP A 208 -2.59 -0.79 9.52
C TRP A 208 -2.53 0.65 9.06
N TYR A 209 -3.22 1.02 7.97
CA TYR A 209 -3.20 2.41 7.53
C TYR A 209 -4.02 3.31 8.47
N PRO A 210 -3.43 4.37 9.06
CA PRO A 210 -4.11 5.22 10.03
C PRO A 210 -5.14 6.18 9.42
N GLY A 211 -5.08 6.43 8.11
CA GLY A 211 -6.03 7.28 7.38
C GLY A 211 -7.24 6.51 6.83
N ALA A 212 -8.06 7.21 6.05
CA ALA A 212 -9.16 6.58 5.33
C ALA A 212 -8.64 5.86 4.08
N VAL A 213 -9.19 4.68 3.78
CA VAL A 213 -8.93 3.95 2.54
C VAL A 213 -10.25 3.56 1.89
N GLN A 214 -10.32 3.75 0.58
CA GLN A 214 -11.39 3.24 -0.26
C GLN A 214 -10.81 2.26 -1.27
N PHE A 215 -11.36 1.05 -1.29
CA PHE A 215 -11.02 0.02 -2.23
C PHE A 215 -12.06 -0.02 -3.32
N LEU A 216 -11.60 0.03 -4.56
CA LEU A 216 -12.41 -0.32 -5.70
C LEU A 216 -11.94 -1.67 -6.24
N VAL A 217 -12.71 -2.69 -5.88
CA VAL A 217 -12.45 -4.06 -6.29
C VAL A 217 -13.07 -4.28 -7.66
N VAL A 218 -12.29 -4.79 -8.61
CA VAL A 218 -12.77 -5.13 -9.96
C VAL A 218 -12.82 -6.65 -10.10
N ALA A 219 -14.03 -7.22 -10.07
CA ALA A 219 -14.28 -8.62 -10.37
C ALA A 219 -14.12 -8.85 -11.88
N ASN A 220 -12.92 -9.24 -12.30
CA ASN A 220 -12.47 -9.18 -13.68
C ASN A 220 -12.67 -10.53 -14.39
N GLY A 221 -13.92 -10.86 -14.77
CA GLY A 221 -14.25 -12.17 -15.32
C GLY A 221 -14.26 -13.28 -14.26
N CYS A 222 -14.74 -12.95 -13.06
CA CYS A 222 -14.83 -13.90 -11.94
C CYS A 222 -15.96 -14.90 -12.13
N GLU A 223 -15.72 -16.14 -11.69
CA GLU A 223 -16.75 -17.16 -11.54
C GLU A 223 -17.75 -16.80 -10.44
N THR A 224 -18.96 -17.35 -10.54
CA THR A 224 -20.09 -17.08 -9.62
C THR A 224 -19.74 -17.22 -8.14
N LEU A 225 -18.92 -18.21 -7.77
CA LEU A 225 -18.52 -18.42 -6.37
C LEU A 225 -17.74 -17.22 -5.84
N HIS A 226 -16.74 -16.76 -6.60
CA HIS A 226 -15.88 -15.64 -6.21
C HIS A 226 -16.65 -14.32 -6.28
N LEU A 227 -17.47 -14.12 -7.31
CA LEU A 227 -18.31 -12.94 -7.44
C LEU A 227 -19.26 -12.78 -6.25
N ASN A 228 -19.90 -13.86 -5.79
CA ASN A 228 -20.76 -13.84 -4.61
C ASN A 228 -20.00 -13.50 -3.32
N ALA A 229 -18.77 -14.00 -3.17
CA ALA A 229 -17.92 -13.67 -2.03
C ALA A 229 -17.50 -12.18 -2.03
N LEU A 230 -17.19 -11.61 -3.20
CA LEU A 230 -16.89 -10.17 -3.34
C LEU A 230 -18.12 -9.30 -3.03
N LYS A 231 -19.32 -9.70 -3.49
CA LYS A 231 -20.59 -9.05 -3.14
C LYS A 231 -20.92 -9.14 -1.65
N ALA A 232 -20.50 -10.21 -0.97
CA ALA A 232 -20.62 -10.31 0.48
C ALA A 232 -19.68 -9.32 1.17
N LEU A 233 -18.41 -9.25 0.74
CA LEU A 233 -17.43 -8.30 1.28
C LEU A 233 -17.90 -6.84 1.15
N GLN A 234 -18.42 -6.44 -0.02
CA GLN A 234 -18.99 -5.11 -0.22
C GLN A 234 -20.15 -4.80 0.74
N ARG A 235 -21.03 -5.78 1.00
CA ARG A 235 -22.16 -5.59 1.93
C ARG A 235 -21.72 -5.52 3.38
N GLU A 236 -20.64 -6.21 3.74
CA GLU A 236 -20.07 -6.20 5.10
C GLU A 236 -19.33 -4.89 5.40
N ALA A 237 -18.67 -4.29 4.41
CA ALA A 237 -17.95 -3.02 4.56
C ALA A 237 -18.21 -2.04 3.39
N PRO A 238 -19.45 -1.56 3.22
CA PRO A 238 -19.81 -0.64 2.13
C PRO A 238 -19.10 0.72 2.22
N GLN A 239 -18.61 1.09 3.40
CA GLN A 239 -17.80 2.29 3.63
C GLN A 239 -16.34 2.15 3.15
N LEU A 240 -15.86 0.92 2.94
CA LEU A 240 -14.50 0.64 2.48
C LEU A 240 -14.46 0.14 1.04
N VAL A 241 -15.40 -0.73 0.66
CA VAL A 241 -15.31 -1.50 -0.59
C VAL A 241 -16.42 -1.07 -1.55
N THR A 242 -16.02 -0.70 -2.76
CA THR A 242 -16.87 -0.60 -3.94
C THR A 242 -16.51 -1.72 -4.90
N LEU A 243 -17.51 -2.41 -5.46
CA LEU A 243 -17.31 -3.50 -6.41
C LEU A 243 -17.73 -3.07 -7.82
N ILE A 244 -16.87 -3.30 -8.80
CA ILE A 244 -17.21 -3.26 -10.22
C ILE A 244 -17.09 -4.67 -10.80
N GLU A 245 -18.00 -5.02 -11.70
CA GLU A 245 -18.08 -6.33 -12.33
C GLU A 245 -17.74 -6.23 -13.82
N SER A 246 -16.91 -7.16 -14.30
CA SER A 246 -16.73 -7.43 -15.72
C SER A 246 -17.02 -8.90 -15.99
N ASP A 247 -17.82 -9.17 -17.02
CA ASP A 247 -18.18 -10.54 -17.42
C ASP A 247 -17.00 -11.31 -18.02
N VAL A 248 -15.96 -10.61 -18.46
CA VAL A 248 -14.76 -11.18 -19.09
C VAL A 248 -13.51 -10.66 -18.39
N ASN A 249 -12.44 -11.45 -18.43
CA ASN A 249 -11.13 -10.99 -17.98
C ASN A 249 -10.57 -9.97 -18.99
N LEU A 250 -10.49 -8.71 -18.58
CA LEU A 250 -10.00 -7.59 -19.37
C LEU A 250 -8.46 -7.48 -19.37
N GLY A 251 -7.77 -8.30 -18.57
CA GLY A 251 -6.36 -8.12 -18.22
C GLY A 251 -6.17 -7.16 -17.05
N TYR A 252 -4.94 -7.09 -16.54
CA TYR A 252 -4.58 -6.27 -15.39
C TYR A 252 -4.80 -4.78 -15.66
N GLY A 253 -4.17 -4.24 -16.72
CA GLY A 253 -4.21 -2.82 -17.02
C GLY A 253 -5.62 -2.25 -17.23
N LYS A 254 -6.45 -2.92 -18.04
CA LYS A 254 -7.85 -2.50 -18.24
C LYS A 254 -8.71 -2.70 -17.01
N GLY A 255 -8.46 -3.75 -16.22
CA GLY A 255 -9.12 -3.95 -14.94
C GLY A 255 -8.85 -2.78 -13.98
N VAL A 256 -7.60 -2.32 -13.90
CA VAL A 256 -7.24 -1.15 -13.11
C VAL A 256 -7.89 0.12 -13.67
N ASN A 257 -7.84 0.36 -14.98
CA ASN A 257 -8.42 1.55 -15.60
C ASN A 257 -9.91 1.71 -15.28
N LEU A 258 -10.67 0.61 -15.31
CA LEU A 258 -12.09 0.60 -14.95
C LEU A 258 -12.32 1.07 -13.51
N GLY A 259 -11.39 0.72 -12.59
CA GLY A 259 -11.43 1.20 -11.23
C GLY A 259 -11.02 2.66 -11.08
N TRP A 260 -9.94 3.09 -11.73
CA TRP A 260 -9.52 4.50 -11.66
C TRP A 260 -10.54 5.44 -12.27
N GLU A 261 -11.22 5.06 -13.35
CA GLU A 261 -12.31 5.85 -13.96
C GLU A 261 -13.40 6.21 -12.95
N THR A 262 -13.67 5.31 -11.99
CA THR A 262 -14.64 5.54 -10.92
C THR A 262 -14.02 6.28 -9.74
N LEU A 263 -12.86 5.84 -9.24
CA LEU A 263 -12.24 6.46 -8.06
C LEU A 263 -11.89 7.93 -8.30
N ILE A 264 -11.45 8.30 -9.51
CA ILE A 264 -11.05 9.67 -9.81
C ILE A 264 -12.20 10.68 -9.67
N GLN A 265 -13.46 10.22 -9.74
CA GLN A 265 -14.64 11.07 -9.53
C GLN A 265 -14.83 11.49 -8.06
N ASP A 266 -14.22 10.79 -7.11
CA ASP A 266 -14.27 11.15 -5.69
C ASP A 266 -13.18 12.17 -5.38
N GLU A 267 -13.54 13.45 -5.28
CA GLU A 267 -12.62 14.55 -4.94
C GLU A 267 -12.06 14.48 -3.51
N THR A 268 -12.59 13.59 -2.65
CA THR A 268 -12.06 13.42 -1.28
C THR A 268 -10.83 12.52 -1.21
N ILE A 269 -10.48 11.84 -2.31
CA ILE A 269 -9.28 10.99 -2.38
C ILE A 269 -8.06 11.86 -2.71
N ASP A 270 -7.05 11.77 -1.84
CA ASP A 270 -5.79 12.52 -1.93
C ASP A 270 -4.76 11.77 -2.78
N LEU A 271 -4.61 10.46 -2.55
CA LEU A 271 -3.68 9.59 -3.27
C LEU A 271 -4.42 8.37 -3.86
N PHE A 272 -4.07 8.04 -5.08
CA PHE A 272 -4.58 6.90 -5.83
C PHE A 272 -3.53 5.81 -5.92
N GLY A 273 -3.94 4.56 -6.10
CA GLY A 273 -2.97 3.49 -6.26
C GLY A 273 -3.56 2.25 -6.90
N VAL A 274 -2.67 1.30 -7.14
CA VAL A 274 -3.01 -0.07 -7.47
C VAL A 274 -2.60 -0.97 -6.31
N SER A 275 -3.30 -2.08 -6.15
CA SER A 275 -2.87 -3.20 -5.32
C SER A 275 -3.25 -4.48 -6.05
N ASN A 276 -2.29 -5.38 -6.21
CA ASN A 276 -2.60 -6.76 -6.52
C ASN A 276 -3.47 -7.36 -5.41
N ASP A 277 -4.22 -8.42 -5.72
CA ASP A 277 -5.08 -9.08 -4.75
C ASP A 277 -4.33 -9.96 -3.74
N ASP A 278 -3.07 -10.30 -4.02
CA ASP A 278 -2.21 -11.28 -3.33
C ASP A 278 -1.01 -10.64 -2.61
N VAL A 279 -1.23 -9.43 -2.06
CA VAL A 279 -0.21 -8.68 -1.31
C VAL A 279 -0.63 -8.39 0.11
N LEU A 280 0.33 -8.41 1.03
CA LEU A 280 0.15 -8.22 2.47
C LEU A 280 1.17 -7.21 3.01
N PRO A 281 0.75 -6.01 3.46
CA PRO A 281 1.68 -4.99 3.93
C PRO A 281 2.24 -5.32 5.32
N SER A 282 3.49 -4.93 5.56
CA SER A 282 4.00 -4.73 6.92
C SER A 282 3.27 -3.58 7.63
N ARG A 283 3.40 -3.50 8.95
CA ARG A 283 2.63 -2.55 9.79
C ARG A 283 2.82 -1.09 9.35
N ASP A 284 4.05 -0.66 9.09
CA ASP A 284 4.36 0.71 8.67
C ASP A 284 4.31 0.92 7.15
N CYS A 285 4.03 -0.11 6.34
CA CYS A 285 4.23 -0.04 4.88
C CYS A 285 3.58 1.19 4.24
N LEU A 286 2.26 1.35 4.39
CA LEU A 286 1.53 2.46 3.76
C LEU A 286 1.78 3.80 4.46
N SER A 287 1.92 3.80 5.79
CA SER A 287 2.26 5.00 6.56
C SER A 287 3.63 5.56 6.13
N GLY A 288 4.60 4.68 5.91
CA GLY A 288 5.93 4.99 5.38
C GLY A 288 5.87 5.51 3.95
N LEU A 289 5.07 4.92 3.07
CA LEU A 289 4.87 5.43 1.70
C LEU A 289 4.30 6.85 1.71
N VAL A 290 3.27 7.10 2.54
CA VAL A 290 2.65 8.42 2.66
C VAL A 290 3.61 9.45 3.26
N SER A 291 4.35 9.07 4.30
CA SER A 291 5.30 9.99 4.95
C SER A 291 6.43 10.35 3.98
N ALA A 292 7.00 9.36 3.28
CA ALA A 292 8.01 9.59 2.25
C ALA A 292 7.47 10.45 1.10
N TYR A 293 6.23 10.24 0.66
CA TYR A 293 5.60 11.10 -0.35
C TYR A 293 5.55 12.57 0.10
N GLN A 294 5.08 12.82 1.33
CA GLN A 294 4.98 14.17 1.89
C GLN A 294 6.35 14.83 2.02
N GLU A 295 7.33 14.11 2.58
CA GLU A 295 8.70 14.60 2.73
C GLU A 295 9.37 14.91 1.38
N LEU A 296 9.20 14.04 0.38
CA LEU A 296 9.75 14.27 -0.96
C LEU A 296 9.12 15.51 -1.63
N VAL A 297 7.82 15.75 -1.42
CA VAL A 297 7.14 16.97 -1.89
C VAL A 297 7.73 18.21 -1.18
N GLU A 298 7.94 18.15 0.14
CA GLU A 298 8.58 19.24 0.90
C GLU A 298 10.01 19.53 0.44
N LEU A 299 10.75 18.50 0.02
CA LEU A 299 12.09 18.61 -0.59
C LEU A 299 12.07 19.14 -2.04
N GLY A 300 10.89 19.40 -2.61
CA GLY A 300 10.72 19.98 -3.95
C GLY A 300 10.72 18.96 -5.08
N HIS A 301 10.65 17.67 -4.79
CA HIS A 301 10.41 16.65 -5.80
C HIS A 301 8.94 16.67 -6.25
N LYS A 302 8.66 15.97 -7.35
CA LYS A 302 7.30 15.70 -7.83
C LYS A 302 7.08 14.20 -7.84
N PRO A 303 6.81 13.54 -6.70
CA PRO A 303 6.63 12.10 -6.68
C PRO A 303 5.37 11.72 -7.47
N GLY A 304 5.58 11.08 -8.62
CA GLY A 304 4.51 10.61 -9.49
C GLY A 304 4.08 9.19 -9.14
N LEU A 305 5.02 8.34 -8.72
CA LEU A 305 4.75 7.00 -8.19
C LEU A 305 5.63 6.76 -6.98
N ILE A 306 5.05 6.20 -5.91
CA ILE A 306 5.78 5.77 -4.72
C ILE A 306 5.39 4.34 -4.37
N ALA A 307 6.39 3.46 -4.28
CA ALA A 307 6.19 2.02 -4.16
C ALA A 307 7.00 1.42 -3.00
N PRO A 308 6.51 0.34 -2.37
CA PRO A 308 7.26 -0.38 -1.36
C PRO A 308 8.28 -1.33 -2.01
N VAL A 309 9.24 -1.79 -1.20
CA VAL A 309 10.02 -2.98 -1.51
C VAL A 309 9.18 -4.25 -1.26
N SER A 310 9.54 -5.35 -1.91
CA SER A 310 8.82 -6.62 -1.82
C SER A 310 9.75 -7.84 -1.92
N ASN A 311 9.31 -8.97 -1.37
CA ASN A 311 10.04 -10.25 -1.44
C ASN A 311 10.08 -10.83 -2.84
N GLU A 312 8.99 -10.74 -3.60
CA GLU A 312 8.85 -11.40 -4.89
C GLU A 312 8.36 -10.43 -5.96
N VAL A 313 9.30 -9.71 -6.55
CA VAL A 313 9.05 -8.73 -7.63
C VAL A 313 10.28 -8.66 -8.54
N GLN A 314 10.14 -8.16 -9.77
CA GLN A 314 11.30 -7.90 -10.63
C GLN A 314 11.91 -6.52 -10.40
N GLY A 315 13.24 -6.44 -10.47
CA GLY A 315 13.98 -5.17 -10.44
C GLY A 315 14.29 -4.68 -9.03
N VAL A 316 14.49 -3.36 -8.91
CA VAL A 316 15.02 -2.68 -7.72
C VAL A 316 14.13 -2.76 -6.48
N GLN A 317 12.85 -3.13 -6.62
CA GLN A 317 11.96 -3.36 -5.49
C GLN A 317 12.20 -4.71 -4.79
N LYS A 318 12.96 -5.64 -5.38
CA LYS A 318 13.16 -6.98 -4.79
C LYS A 318 14.15 -6.92 -3.64
N VAL A 319 13.73 -7.30 -2.45
CA VAL A 319 14.57 -7.38 -1.25
C VAL A 319 14.43 -8.75 -0.57
N ASN A 320 15.43 -9.13 0.22
CA ASN A 320 15.36 -10.25 1.13
C ASN A 320 15.44 -9.72 2.56
N ILE A 321 14.30 -9.69 3.24
CA ILE A 321 14.21 -9.20 4.62
C ILE A 321 14.56 -10.27 5.67
N GLY A 322 14.76 -11.52 5.24
CA GLY A 322 14.91 -12.68 6.12
C GLY A 322 13.81 -13.72 5.93
N ASN A 323 13.90 -14.82 6.69
CA ASN A 323 12.94 -15.92 6.60
C ASN A 323 11.78 -15.72 7.58
N TYR A 324 10.57 -16.02 7.10
CA TYR A 324 9.34 -16.08 7.88
C TYR A 324 8.44 -17.19 7.31
N ASP A 325 7.60 -17.78 8.14
CA ASP A 325 6.72 -18.90 7.78
C ASP A 325 5.22 -18.61 8.01
N SER A 326 4.93 -17.38 8.46
CA SER A 326 3.61 -16.94 8.89
C SER A 326 3.48 -15.43 8.77
N ALA A 327 2.26 -14.91 8.71
CA ALA A 327 2.02 -13.47 8.66
C ALA A 327 2.58 -12.75 9.89
N ASP A 328 2.42 -13.33 11.09
CA ASP A 328 2.95 -12.72 12.32
C ASP A 328 4.48 -12.63 12.29
N SER A 329 5.19 -13.72 11.95
CA SER A 329 6.65 -13.67 11.83
C SER A 329 7.14 -12.75 10.70
N MET A 330 6.36 -12.62 9.62
CA MET A 330 6.64 -11.64 8.56
C MET A 330 6.62 -10.21 9.10
N LEU A 331 5.61 -9.85 9.91
CA LEU A 331 5.53 -8.51 10.50
C LEU A 331 6.72 -8.21 11.42
N ASP A 332 7.17 -9.19 12.21
CA ASP A 332 8.29 -9.00 13.13
C ASP A 332 9.62 -8.83 12.39
N VAL A 333 9.86 -9.61 11.32
CA VAL A 333 11.04 -9.45 10.45
C VAL A 333 10.98 -8.13 9.69
N ALA A 334 9.80 -7.72 9.23
CA ALA A 334 9.62 -6.44 8.56
C ALA A 334 9.84 -5.24 9.49
N ASP A 335 9.51 -5.34 10.79
CA ASP A 335 9.80 -4.30 11.77
C ASP A 335 11.32 -4.15 11.99
N VAL A 336 12.09 -5.23 11.94
CA VAL A 336 13.57 -5.16 11.94
C VAL A 336 14.07 -4.46 10.69
N TRP A 337 13.58 -4.87 9.52
CA TRP A 337 13.93 -4.25 8.25
C TRP A 337 13.62 -2.76 8.22
N LEU A 338 12.44 -2.36 8.71
CA LEU A 338 12.03 -0.97 8.82
C LEU A 338 13.07 -0.16 9.58
N ARG A 339 13.53 -0.61 10.76
CA ARG A 339 14.50 0.15 11.55
C ARG A 339 15.76 0.50 10.78
N ASP A 340 16.27 -0.47 10.03
CA ASP A 340 17.51 -0.30 9.26
C ASP A 340 17.33 0.63 8.04
N HIS A 341 16.08 0.89 7.61
CA HIS A 341 15.74 1.59 6.36
C HIS A 341 14.65 2.68 6.51
N HIS A 342 14.31 3.10 7.73
CA HIS A 342 13.09 3.87 8.06
C HIS A 342 12.98 5.27 7.42
N SER A 343 14.08 5.76 6.84
CA SER A 343 14.17 7.05 6.14
C SER A 343 14.77 6.93 4.73
N ALA A 344 14.89 5.71 4.20
CA ALA A 344 15.52 5.45 2.92
C ALA A 344 14.47 5.41 1.79
N ALA A 345 14.67 6.26 0.78
CA ALA A 345 13.92 6.27 -0.46
C ALA A 345 14.86 6.43 -1.65
N SER A 346 14.69 5.56 -2.66
CA SER A 346 15.52 5.53 -3.86
C SER A 346 14.74 6.07 -5.06
N LEU A 347 15.32 7.03 -5.78
CA LEU A 347 14.82 7.49 -7.08
C LEU A 347 15.08 6.41 -8.13
N VAL A 348 14.06 6.01 -8.87
CA VAL A 348 14.12 4.89 -9.83
C VAL A 348 13.53 5.27 -11.18
N ALA A 349 13.86 4.49 -12.22
CA ALA A 349 13.30 4.67 -13.56
C ALA A 349 11.97 3.92 -13.78
N GLN A 350 11.71 2.90 -12.95
CA GLN A 350 10.58 1.97 -13.10
C GLN A 350 10.08 1.54 -11.72
N VAL A 351 8.76 1.43 -11.58
CA VAL A 351 8.10 0.74 -10.46
C VAL A 351 7.13 -0.30 -11.02
N ARG A 352 7.00 -1.42 -10.32
CA ARG A 352 6.12 -2.51 -10.69
C ARG A 352 4.72 -2.26 -10.21
N GLY A 353 3.75 -2.56 -11.06
CA GLY A 353 2.31 -2.44 -10.81
C GLY A 353 1.78 -3.35 -9.71
N LEU A 354 2.61 -3.96 -8.87
CA LEU A 354 2.17 -4.81 -7.77
C LEU A 354 1.43 -4.00 -6.69
N PHE A 355 1.96 -2.80 -6.39
CA PHE A 355 1.44 -1.84 -5.44
C PHE A 355 2.22 -0.54 -5.57
N TRP A 356 1.53 0.58 -5.65
CA TRP A 356 2.12 1.92 -5.54
C TRP A 356 1.02 2.95 -5.29
N LEU A 357 1.41 4.13 -4.81
CA LEU A 357 0.57 5.30 -4.66
C LEU A 357 1.02 6.43 -5.61
N MET A 358 0.09 7.28 -6.04
CA MET A 358 0.32 8.49 -6.82
C MET A 358 -0.64 9.61 -6.40
N PRO A 359 -0.27 10.87 -6.62
CA PRO A 359 -1.22 11.97 -6.50
C PRO A 359 -2.19 12.02 -7.69
N ARG A 360 -3.34 12.64 -7.45
CA ARG A 360 -4.41 12.84 -8.45
C ARG A 360 -3.92 13.40 -9.79
N ASN A 361 -3.05 14.40 -9.75
CA ASN A 361 -2.61 15.12 -10.95
C ASN A 361 -1.89 14.20 -11.94
N VAL A 362 -1.25 13.12 -11.49
CA VAL A 362 -0.64 12.13 -12.39
C VAL A 362 -1.73 11.44 -13.22
N LEU A 363 -2.81 10.97 -12.59
CA LEU A 363 -3.96 10.39 -13.32
C LEU A 363 -4.58 11.37 -14.33
N GLU A 364 -4.70 12.64 -13.95
CA GLU A 364 -5.29 13.66 -14.83
C GLU A 364 -4.38 13.97 -16.03
N GLU A 365 -3.07 13.95 -15.83
CA GLU A 365 -2.07 14.31 -16.85
C GLU A 365 -1.79 13.16 -17.84
N ILE A 366 -1.65 11.92 -17.34
CA ILE A 366 -1.26 10.77 -18.19
C ILE A 366 -2.36 9.70 -18.32
N GLY A 367 -3.47 9.81 -17.58
CA GLY A 367 -4.58 8.86 -17.69
C GLY A 367 -4.26 7.48 -17.12
N GLY A 368 -4.79 6.44 -17.77
CA GLY A 368 -4.70 5.04 -17.37
C GLY A 368 -3.56 4.26 -18.03
N PHE A 369 -3.55 2.94 -17.82
CA PHE A 369 -2.68 2.00 -18.51
C PHE A 369 -3.05 1.82 -19.99
N ASP A 370 -2.05 1.55 -20.82
CA ASP A 370 -2.28 1.28 -22.24
C ASP A 370 -2.82 -0.15 -22.47
N PRO A 371 -4.00 -0.32 -23.10
CA PRO A 371 -4.59 -1.63 -23.32
C PRO A 371 -3.84 -2.52 -24.32
N ILE A 372 -2.83 -2.04 -25.07
CA ILE A 372 -2.10 -2.87 -26.06
C ILE A 372 -1.39 -4.09 -25.44
N PHE A 373 -1.00 -3.99 -24.16
CA PHE A 373 -0.29 -5.04 -23.42
C PHE A 373 -1.19 -6.22 -23.01
N GLY A 374 -2.51 -6.10 -23.18
CA GLY A 374 -3.44 -7.21 -23.06
C GLY A 374 -3.63 -7.70 -21.61
N LEU A 375 -3.29 -8.96 -21.34
CA LEU A 375 -3.61 -9.59 -20.05
C LEU A 375 -2.77 -9.06 -18.86
N GLY A 376 -1.60 -8.48 -19.11
CA GLY A 376 -0.74 -7.86 -18.09
C GLY A 376 0.76 -8.00 -18.42
N ASN A 377 1.60 -7.40 -17.57
CA ASN A 377 3.03 -7.11 -17.77
C ASN A 377 3.28 -6.03 -18.84
N PHE A 378 4.18 -5.08 -18.53
CA PHE A 378 4.58 -3.91 -19.33
C PHE A 378 3.61 -2.72 -19.32
N GLU A 379 2.37 -2.88 -18.85
CA GLU A 379 1.52 -1.72 -18.58
C GLU A 379 2.13 -0.77 -17.54
N ASP A 380 2.83 -1.32 -16.54
CA ASP A 380 3.50 -0.60 -15.47
C ASP A 380 4.84 0.00 -15.89
N ASP A 381 5.57 -0.67 -16.78
CA ASP A 381 6.75 -0.11 -17.46
C ASP A 381 6.38 1.09 -18.33
N ASP A 382 5.32 0.95 -19.14
CA ASP A 382 4.78 2.03 -19.96
C ASP A 382 4.30 3.21 -19.11
N TYR A 383 3.58 2.91 -18.03
CA TYR A 383 3.12 3.93 -17.09
C TYR A 383 4.30 4.65 -16.44
N SER A 384 5.30 3.91 -15.96
CA SER A 384 6.51 4.46 -15.34
C SER A 384 7.26 5.41 -16.28
N LEU A 385 7.41 5.04 -17.55
CA LEU A 385 8.01 5.90 -18.57
C LEU A 385 7.16 7.15 -18.82
N ARG A 386 5.83 7.01 -18.96
CA ARG A 386 4.93 8.16 -19.17
C ARG A 386 4.95 9.14 -18.00
N VAL A 387 4.99 8.65 -16.75
CA VAL A 387 5.12 9.48 -15.55
C VAL A 387 6.43 10.28 -15.58
N ARG A 388 7.56 9.66 -15.94
CA ARG A 388 8.85 10.36 -16.07
C ARG A 388 8.85 11.39 -17.18
N LEU A 389 8.33 11.04 -18.35
CA LEU A 389 8.24 11.95 -19.48
C LEU A 389 7.31 13.15 -19.21
N ALA A 390 6.33 12.99 -18.32
CA ALA A 390 5.51 14.08 -17.78
C ALA A 390 6.24 14.94 -16.71
N GLY A 391 7.49 14.62 -16.39
CA GLY A 391 8.32 15.39 -15.46
C GLY A 391 8.12 15.05 -13.98
N HIS A 392 7.49 13.91 -13.67
CA HIS A 392 7.39 13.38 -12.32
C HIS A 392 8.51 12.38 -12.02
N THR A 393 8.71 12.11 -10.73
CA THR A 393 9.76 11.24 -10.19
C THR A 393 9.17 9.98 -9.58
N LEU A 394 9.89 8.87 -9.66
CA LEU A 394 9.42 7.56 -9.18
C LEU A 394 10.30 7.11 -8.03
N TRP A 395 9.69 6.64 -6.94
CA TRP A 395 10.40 6.34 -5.71
C TRP A 395 10.07 4.97 -5.18
N VAL A 396 11.10 4.27 -4.70
CA VAL A 396 10.97 3.06 -3.89
C VAL A 396 11.32 3.40 -2.45
N VAL A 397 10.39 3.18 -1.52
CA VAL A 397 10.60 3.42 -0.09
C VAL A 397 11.11 2.14 0.54
N GLU A 398 12.37 2.14 0.93
CA GLU A 398 13.08 0.93 1.34
C GLU A 398 12.59 0.41 2.68
N GLY A 399 12.22 1.29 3.62
CA GLY A 399 11.62 0.90 4.90
C GLY A 399 10.19 0.35 4.79
N SER A 400 9.51 0.57 3.66
CA SER A 400 8.15 0.07 3.44
C SER A 400 8.17 -1.30 2.78
N PHE A 401 7.93 -2.36 3.57
CA PHE A 401 7.88 -3.72 3.04
C PHE A 401 6.46 -4.20 2.74
N LEU A 402 6.30 -4.87 1.59
CA LEU A 402 5.06 -5.49 1.15
C LEU A 402 5.32 -6.95 0.73
N HIS A 403 4.71 -7.90 1.42
CA HIS A 403 4.76 -9.31 1.01
C HIS A 403 3.90 -9.54 -0.23
N HIS A 404 4.39 -10.34 -1.16
CA HIS A 404 3.69 -10.77 -2.36
C HIS A 404 3.79 -12.30 -2.47
N ASP A 405 2.63 -12.97 -2.55
CA ASP A 405 2.55 -14.44 -2.71
C ASP A 405 3.09 -14.89 -4.09
N GLY A 406 3.05 -13.98 -5.07
CA GLY A 406 3.77 -14.05 -6.34
C GLY A 406 2.96 -14.62 -7.50
N SER A 407 2.45 -13.75 -8.37
CA SER A 407 1.88 -14.12 -9.70
C SER A 407 0.85 -15.26 -9.65
N GLU A 408 0.07 -15.38 -8.58
CA GLU A 408 -0.84 -16.49 -8.35
C GLU A 408 -1.90 -16.61 -9.46
N THR A 409 -2.37 -15.48 -10.00
CA THR A 409 -3.30 -15.46 -11.13
C THR A 409 -2.68 -16.05 -12.40
N PHE A 410 -1.42 -15.73 -12.73
CA PHE A 410 -0.74 -16.32 -13.90
C PHE A 410 -0.53 -17.83 -13.74
N ARG A 411 -0.16 -18.27 -12.53
CA ARG A 411 -0.01 -19.70 -12.19
C ARG A 411 -1.35 -20.43 -12.31
N HIS A 412 -2.43 -19.84 -11.77
CA HIS A 412 -3.77 -20.42 -11.80
C HIS A 412 -4.34 -20.52 -13.22
N LEU A 413 -4.17 -19.47 -14.03
CA LEU A 413 -4.68 -19.39 -15.39
C LEU A 413 -3.79 -20.10 -16.43
N LYS A 414 -2.62 -20.64 -16.03
CA LYS A 414 -1.66 -21.33 -16.90
C LYS A 414 -1.29 -20.51 -18.15
N ILE A 415 -1.17 -19.20 -17.99
CA ILE A 415 -0.79 -18.30 -19.08
C ILE A 415 0.67 -18.59 -19.47
N PRO A 416 1.00 -18.73 -20.76
CA PRO A 416 2.38 -18.93 -21.20
C PRO A 416 3.18 -17.64 -20.98
N TYR A 417 3.76 -17.55 -19.79
CA TYR A 417 4.39 -16.33 -19.28
C TYR A 417 5.54 -15.84 -20.16
N GLU A 418 6.44 -16.73 -20.58
CA GLU A 418 7.58 -16.37 -21.43
C GLU A 418 7.14 -15.74 -22.77
N GLY A 419 6.20 -16.36 -23.47
CA GLY A 419 5.70 -15.83 -24.75
C GLY A 419 4.95 -14.49 -24.59
N LEU A 420 4.25 -14.29 -23.47
CA LEU A 420 3.63 -13.01 -23.15
C LEU A 420 4.67 -11.91 -22.91
N ILE A 421 5.74 -12.21 -22.17
CA ILE A 421 6.83 -11.26 -21.91
C ILE A 421 7.53 -10.90 -23.22
N GLU A 422 7.89 -11.87 -24.05
CA GLU A 422 8.54 -11.61 -25.34
C GLU A 422 7.69 -10.72 -26.25
N ARG A 423 6.39 -11.02 -26.36
CA ARG A 423 5.43 -10.19 -27.09
C ARG A 423 5.37 -8.77 -26.55
N ASN A 424 5.22 -8.62 -25.24
CA ASN A 424 5.01 -7.30 -24.63
C ASN A 424 6.29 -6.44 -24.64
N ILE A 425 7.48 -7.05 -24.58
CA ILE A 425 8.76 -6.35 -24.85
C ILE A 425 8.74 -5.77 -26.27
N ALA A 426 8.40 -6.58 -27.26
CA ALA A 426 8.40 -6.14 -28.66
C ALA A 426 7.39 -5.00 -28.89
N LEU A 427 6.16 -5.12 -28.35
CA LEU A 427 5.16 -4.04 -28.42
C LEU A 427 5.62 -2.77 -27.71
N PHE A 428 6.28 -2.90 -26.55
CA PHE A 428 6.84 -1.76 -25.84
C PHE A 428 7.90 -1.05 -26.69
N CYS A 429 8.86 -1.82 -27.23
CA CYS A 429 9.92 -1.29 -28.09
C CYS A 429 9.36 -0.62 -29.35
N GLU A 430 8.37 -1.24 -30.01
CA GLU A 430 7.70 -0.66 -31.18
C GLU A 430 6.97 0.65 -30.82
N LYS A 431 6.19 0.66 -29.74
CA LYS A 431 5.46 1.85 -29.28
C LYS A 431 6.39 3.05 -29.05
N TRP A 432 7.55 2.82 -28.43
CA TRP A 432 8.47 3.89 -28.02
C TRP A 432 9.62 4.14 -29.00
N GLY A 433 9.69 3.38 -30.10
CA GLY A 433 10.80 3.47 -31.07
C GLY A 433 12.14 3.01 -30.50
N PHE A 434 12.13 2.06 -29.55
CA PHE A 434 13.35 1.53 -28.94
C PHE A 434 13.84 0.28 -29.69
N ASN A 435 15.16 0.15 -29.80
CA ASN A 435 15.79 -1.06 -30.33
C ASN A 435 15.95 -2.14 -29.25
N ASP A 436 16.05 -1.72 -28.00
CA ASP A 436 16.22 -2.61 -26.84
C ASP A 436 15.46 -2.05 -25.63
N PHE A 437 14.88 -2.95 -24.83
CA PHE A 437 14.09 -2.56 -23.66
C PHE A 437 14.90 -1.78 -22.63
N ALA A 438 16.21 -2.00 -22.51
CA ALA A 438 17.07 -1.27 -21.56
C ALA A 438 17.12 0.24 -21.83
N GLN A 439 16.74 0.68 -23.04
CA GLN A 439 16.60 2.10 -23.35
C GLN A 439 15.58 2.79 -22.44
N ILE A 440 14.61 2.09 -21.84
CA ILE A 440 13.67 2.68 -20.88
C ILE A 440 14.37 3.38 -19.72
N LEU A 441 15.57 2.95 -19.34
CA LEU A 441 16.32 3.53 -18.22
C LEU A 441 16.93 4.90 -18.53
N SER A 442 16.91 5.34 -19.80
CA SER A 442 17.45 6.62 -20.23
C SER A 442 16.34 7.64 -20.46
N ASP A 443 16.55 8.85 -19.95
CA ASP A 443 15.69 10.00 -20.21
C ASP A 443 16.08 10.74 -21.52
N ASP A 444 17.18 10.35 -22.19
CA ASP A 444 17.67 11.01 -23.41
C ASP A 444 16.95 10.53 -24.70
N ASN A 445 16.06 9.53 -24.61
CA ASN A 445 15.34 9.04 -25.79
C ASN A 445 14.29 10.06 -26.25
N ASP A 446 14.22 10.33 -27.55
CA ASP A 446 13.14 11.16 -28.11
C ASP A 446 11.84 10.36 -28.19
N CYS A 447 11.02 10.52 -27.15
CA CYS A 447 9.70 9.90 -27.03
C CYS A 447 8.55 10.87 -27.39
N SER A 448 8.83 12.03 -28.00
CA SER A 448 7.85 13.08 -28.25
C SER A 448 6.74 12.70 -29.25
N HIS A 449 6.94 11.63 -30.01
CA HIS A 449 5.99 11.09 -30.98
C HIS A 449 4.84 10.29 -30.35
N VAL A 450 4.96 9.86 -29.08
CA VAL A 450 3.95 9.07 -28.36
C VAL A 450 3.18 9.97 -27.40
N PRO A 451 1.84 10.06 -27.50
CA PRO A 451 1.03 10.77 -26.52
C PRO A 451 1.15 10.13 -25.13
N LEU A 452 1.37 10.95 -24.09
CA LEU A 452 1.46 10.46 -22.72
C LEU A 452 0.08 10.15 -22.09
N TYR A 453 -0.98 10.81 -22.57
CA TYR A 453 -2.32 10.61 -22.03
C TYR A 453 -3.02 9.41 -22.68
N VAL A 454 -3.41 8.44 -21.86
CA VAL A 454 -4.24 7.30 -22.26
C VAL A 454 -5.59 7.37 -21.54
N PRO A 455 -6.73 7.55 -22.24
CA PRO A 455 -8.04 7.54 -21.59
C PRO A 455 -8.31 6.23 -20.83
N PHE A 456 -8.97 6.28 -19.67
CA PHE A 456 -9.32 5.05 -18.92
C PHE A 456 -10.14 4.07 -19.75
N ALA A 457 -11.11 4.58 -20.51
CA ALA A 457 -11.95 3.81 -21.42
C ALA A 457 -11.25 3.38 -22.73
N ALA A 458 -9.94 3.62 -22.88
CA ALA A 458 -9.20 3.21 -24.06
C ALA A 458 -9.31 1.69 -24.27
N ASN A 459 -9.44 1.31 -25.53
CA ASN A 459 -9.41 -0.07 -25.96
C ASN A 459 -8.21 -0.26 -26.87
N ALA A 460 -7.59 -1.45 -26.80
CA ALA A 460 -6.59 -1.80 -27.79
C ALA A 460 -7.25 -1.72 -29.17
N PRO A 461 -6.56 -1.20 -30.19
CA PRO A 461 -7.14 -1.12 -31.52
C PRO A 461 -7.53 -2.51 -32.01
N ALA A 462 -8.63 -2.57 -32.77
CA ALA A 462 -9.31 -3.81 -33.12
C ALA A 462 -9.60 -3.86 -34.62
N SER A 463 -9.23 -4.99 -35.24
CA SER A 463 -9.54 -5.38 -36.60
C SER A 463 -10.42 -6.63 -36.61
N GLY A 464 -10.87 -7.03 -37.81
CA GLY A 464 -11.56 -8.30 -38.02
C GLY A 464 -10.63 -9.51 -38.01
N HIS A 465 -9.31 -9.33 -37.87
CA HIS A 465 -8.29 -10.37 -38.02
C HIS A 465 -7.74 -10.83 -36.68
N ARG A 466 -8.62 -11.40 -35.85
CA ARG A 466 -8.23 -11.91 -34.52
C ARG A 466 -7.99 -13.40 -34.57
N VAL A 467 -6.91 -13.83 -33.94
CA VAL A 467 -6.52 -15.24 -33.88
C VAL A 467 -6.07 -15.62 -32.48
N VAL A 468 -6.05 -16.91 -32.17
CA VAL A 468 -5.55 -17.40 -30.89
C VAL A 468 -4.08 -17.78 -31.04
N MET A 469 -3.19 -17.02 -30.40
CA MET A 469 -1.76 -17.31 -30.30
C MET A 469 -1.37 -17.52 -28.85
N HIS A 470 -0.68 -18.61 -28.56
CA HIS A 470 -0.26 -18.94 -27.19
C HIS A 470 -1.43 -18.85 -26.18
N GLY A 471 -2.64 -19.26 -26.58
CA GLY A 471 -3.84 -19.21 -25.74
C GLY A 471 -4.45 -17.82 -25.52
N GLN A 472 -3.93 -16.77 -26.16
CA GLN A 472 -4.46 -15.42 -26.11
C GLN A 472 -5.08 -15.01 -27.44
N VAL A 473 -6.17 -14.24 -27.39
CA VAL A 473 -6.74 -13.62 -28.58
C VAL A 473 -5.87 -12.40 -28.94
N VAL A 474 -5.17 -12.48 -30.06
CA VAL A 474 -4.31 -11.42 -30.58
C VAL A 474 -4.92 -10.86 -31.86
N ASP A 475 -5.01 -9.53 -31.94
CA ASP A 475 -5.38 -8.82 -33.15
C ASP A 475 -4.17 -8.71 -34.11
N LEU A 476 -4.23 -9.38 -35.27
CA LEU A 476 -3.10 -9.47 -36.20
C LEU A 476 -2.69 -8.13 -36.82
N VAL A 477 -3.52 -7.10 -36.74
CA VAL A 477 -3.25 -5.80 -37.36
C VAL A 477 -2.67 -4.82 -36.35
N HIS A 478 -3.07 -4.91 -35.09
CA HIS A 478 -2.80 -3.87 -34.09
C HIS A 478 -2.06 -4.34 -32.85
N GLN A 479 -2.02 -5.64 -32.62
CA GLN A 479 -1.51 -6.23 -31.39
C GLN A 479 -0.51 -7.36 -31.64
N ALA A 480 -0.46 -7.89 -32.86
CA ALA A 480 0.57 -8.83 -33.27
C ALA A 480 1.83 -8.06 -33.60
N THR A 481 2.94 -8.51 -33.02
CA THR A 481 4.27 -8.14 -33.46
C THR A 481 4.51 -8.60 -34.90
N ASP A 482 5.49 -8.02 -35.59
CA ASP A 482 5.92 -8.50 -36.91
C ASP A 482 6.24 -10.00 -36.91
N MET A 483 6.86 -10.49 -35.83
CA MET A 483 7.20 -11.91 -35.66
C MET A 483 5.97 -12.79 -35.50
N GLU A 484 4.98 -12.38 -34.71
CA GLU A 484 3.71 -13.09 -34.56
C GLU A 484 2.93 -13.12 -35.87
N PHE A 485 2.90 -11.99 -36.59
CA PHE A 485 2.28 -11.91 -37.90
C PHE A 485 2.95 -12.86 -38.90
N VAL A 486 4.29 -12.86 -38.96
CA VAL A 486 5.06 -13.77 -39.83
C VAL A 486 4.82 -15.23 -39.43
N ALA A 487 4.81 -15.56 -38.13
CA ALA A 487 4.55 -16.91 -37.64
C ALA A 487 3.14 -17.38 -38.03
N PHE A 488 2.13 -16.52 -37.93
CA PHE A 488 0.78 -16.81 -38.40
C PHE A 488 0.74 -17.12 -39.89
N VAL A 489 1.32 -16.22 -40.70
CA VAL A 489 1.37 -16.38 -42.15
C VAL A 489 2.10 -17.69 -42.51
N HIS A 490 3.22 -17.98 -41.87
CA HIS A 490 3.96 -19.23 -42.05
C HIS A 490 3.08 -20.45 -41.74
N ALA A 491 2.42 -20.49 -40.59
CA ALA A 491 1.54 -21.58 -40.20
C ALA A 491 0.37 -21.79 -41.17
N CYS A 492 -0.18 -20.72 -41.75
CA CYS A 492 -1.23 -20.81 -42.77
C CYS A 492 -0.75 -21.45 -44.08
N ILE A 493 0.56 -21.37 -44.39
CA ILE A 493 1.11 -21.77 -45.69
C ILE A 493 2.04 -22.99 -45.64
N GLU A 494 2.54 -23.40 -44.48
CA GLU A 494 3.59 -24.41 -44.33
C GLU A 494 3.26 -25.73 -45.03
N ASN A 495 2.02 -26.18 -44.93
CA ASN A 495 1.53 -27.43 -45.52
C ASN A 495 0.73 -27.24 -46.82
N ARG A 496 0.77 -26.04 -47.41
CA ARG A 496 0.06 -25.74 -48.66
C ARG A 496 0.88 -26.14 -49.89
N PRO A 497 0.23 -26.56 -51.00
CA PRO A 497 0.91 -26.81 -52.27
C PRO A 497 1.75 -25.61 -52.72
N ARG A 498 2.86 -25.87 -53.42
CA ARG A 498 3.80 -24.82 -53.89
C ARG A 498 3.09 -23.69 -54.65
N GLU A 499 2.12 -24.03 -55.49
CA GLU A 499 1.36 -23.08 -56.31
C GLU A 499 0.55 -22.08 -55.45
N GLU A 500 -0.10 -22.56 -54.38
CA GLU A 500 -0.82 -21.69 -53.44
C GLU A 500 0.13 -20.77 -52.66
N ARG A 501 1.31 -21.28 -52.27
CA ARG A 501 2.33 -20.48 -51.58
C ARG A 501 2.87 -19.37 -52.48
N VAL A 502 3.08 -19.64 -53.76
CA VAL A 502 3.50 -18.63 -54.75
C VAL A 502 2.43 -17.56 -54.94
N ALA A 503 1.16 -17.96 -55.07
CA ALA A 503 0.05 -17.01 -55.22
C ALA A 503 -0.07 -16.04 -54.03
N ILE A 504 0.15 -16.52 -52.80
CA ILE A 504 0.16 -15.67 -51.60
C ILE A 504 1.32 -14.67 -51.64
N LEU A 505 2.52 -15.11 -52.04
CA LEU A 505 3.69 -14.22 -52.17
C LEU A 505 3.49 -13.16 -53.25
N GLU A 506 2.87 -13.51 -54.37
CA GLU A 506 2.54 -12.55 -55.45
C GLU A 506 1.57 -11.47 -54.96
N ILE A 507 0.52 -11.85 -54.20
CA ILE A 507 -0.43 -10.90 -53.60
C ILE A 507 0.27 -9.92 -52.65
N LEU A 508 1.21 -10.40 -51.83
CA LEU A 508 1.97 -9.56 -50.90
C LEU A 508 2.93 -8.62 -51.65
N ALA A 509 3.63 -9.13 -52.67
CA ALA A 509 4.59 -8.35 -53.46
C ALA A 509 3.93 -7.27 -54.32
N ASP A 510 2.75 -7.54 -54.90
CA ASP A 510 2.00 -6.56 -55.68
C ASP A 510 1.53 -5.38 -54.83
N ARG A 511 1.11 -5.65 -53.58
CA ARG A 511 0.73 -4.59 -52.64
C ARG A 511 1.91 -3.76 -52.15
N ALA A 512 3.07 -4.38 -51.90
CA ALA A 512 4.28 -3.66 -51.53
C ALA A 512 4.69 -2.66 -52.62
N ARG A 513 4.71 -3.10 -53.89
CA ARG A 513 4.99 -2.24 -55.05
C ARG A 513 3.98 -1.10 -55.21
N ALA A 514 2.69 -1.36 -54.97
CA ALA A 514 1.65 -0.33 -55.03
C ALA A 514 1.79 0.70 -53.90
N SER A 515 2.24 0.29 -52.71
CA SER A 515 2.46 1.20 -51.57
C SER A 515 3.69 2.07 -51.77
N GLU A 516 4.79 1.52 -52.28
CA GLU A 516 6.00 2.29 -52.65
C GLU A 516 5.71 3.32 -53.75
N ALA A 517 4.89 2.97 -54.74
CA ALA A 517 4.48 3.88 -55.81
C ALA A 517 3.50 4.98 -55.35
N ALA A 518 2.81 4.80 -54.22
CA ALA A 518 1.93 5.81 -53.63
C ALA A 518 2.66 6.74 -52.64
N ALA A 519 3.81 6.30 -52.11
CA ALA A 519 4.66 7.07 -51.22
C ALA A 519 5.70 7.95 -51.98
N ALA A 520 5.99 7.62 -53.24
CA ALA A 520 6.80 8.42 -54.17
C ALA A 520 5.94 9.44 -54.93
#